data_AF-A0AAD8LXK3-F1
#
_entry.id   AF-A0AAD8LXK3-F1
#
_cell.length_a   1.000
_cell.length_b   1.000
_cell.length_c   1.000
_cell.angle_alpha   90.00
_cell.angle_beta   90.00
_cell.angle_gamma   90.00
#
_symmetry.space_group_name_H-M   'P 1'
#
loop_
_entity.id
_entity.type
_entity.pdbx_description
1 polymer ?
#
loop_
_entity_poly.entity_id
_entity_poly.type
_entity_poly.pdbx_seq_one_letter_code
_entity_poly.pdbx_strand_id
1 'polypeptide(L)'
;MLDNWEEQIGERDEFEVEVHEEFHDLSAEILSKTALGSNFEEGKRIFDVQQQQEILTHQAMHNVYIPGFRFLPNKMNILRWRLEKETREIMRRIIEINRRTSENSMNFLSMLMSGNMNIQNKVIKKL
;
A
#
# COMPACT_ATOMS: atom_id res chain seq x y z
N MET A 1 -5.75 -10.37 16.31
CA MET A 1 -4.61 -11.31 16.20
C MET A 1 -4.36 -12.00 17.52
N LEU A 2 -3.70 -11.38 18.51
CA LEU A 2 -3.31 -12.07 19.75
C LEU A 2 -4.49 -12.64 20.54
N ASP A 3 -5.54 -11.85 20.76
CA ASP A 3 -6.76 -12.33 21.44
C ASP A 3 -7.41 -13.52 20.69
N ASN A 4 -7.37 -13.51 19.35
CA ASN A 4 -7.88 -14.60 18.51
C ASN A 4 -7.00 -15.85 18.62
N TRP A 5 -5.69 -15.69 18.79
CA TRP A 5 -4.77 -16.81 19.01
C TRP A 5 -4.96 -17.42 20.40
N GLU A 6 -5.18 -16.58 21.43
CA GLU A 6 -5.51 -17.01 22.79
C GLU A 6 -6.86 -17.75 22.84
N GLU A 7 -7.85 -17.35 22.04
CA GLU A 7 -9.09 -18.12 21.90
C GLU A 7 -8.89 -19.47 21.19
N GLN A 8 -8.02 -19.52 20.17
CA GLN A 8 -7.79 -20.75 19.40
C GLN A 8 -6.99 -21.81 20.16
N ILE A 9 -6.03 -21.38 20.99
CA ILE A 9 -5.25 -22.30 21.83
C ILE A 9 -6.14 -22.91 22.93
N GLY A 10 -7.02 -22.10 23.55
CA GLY A 10 -7.93 -22.56 24.61
C GLY A 10 -7.16 -23.19 25.79
N GLU A 11 -7.48 -24.44 26.12
CA GLU A 11 -6.79 -25.21 27.17
C GLU A 11 -5.67 -26.13 26.63
N ARG A 12 -5.29 -26.01 25.34
CA ARG A 12 -4.25 -26.87 24.75
C ARG A 12 -2.85 -26.42 25.17
N ASP A 13 -1.98 -27.39 25.41
CA ASP A 13 -0.56 -27.14 25.75
C ASP A 13 0.25 -26.64 24.54
N GLU A 14 -0.18 -26.95 23.31
CA GLU A 14 0.47 -26.53 22.06
C GLU A 14 -0.53 -26.33 20.91
N PHE A 15 -0.21 -25.41 19.99
CA PHE A 15 -1.02 -25.06 18.82
C PHE A 15 -0.13 -24.52 17.69
N GLU A 16 -0.39 -24.93 16.44
CA GLU A 16 0.31 -24.47 15.24
C GLU A 16 -0.53 -23.41 14.51
N VAL A 17 0.09 -22.28 14.18
CA VAL A 17 -0.57 -21.14 13.49
C VAL A 17 0.18 -20.78 12.23
N GLU A 18 -0.55 -20.63 11.13
CA GLU A 18 -0.03 -19.98 9.94
C GLU A 18 -0.03 -18.45 10.15
N VAL A 19 1.13 -17.90 10.49
CA VAL A 19 1.25 -16.48 10.87
C VAL A 19 1.39 -15.55 9.66
N HIS A 20 1.66 -16.07 8.46
CA HIS A 20 2.00 -15.22 7.31
C HIS A 20 0.87 -14.24 6.95
N GLU A 21 -0.37 -14.72 6.82
CA GLU A 21 -1.54 -13.90 6.48
C GLU A 21 -1.88 -12.91 7.61
N GLU A 22 -1.76 -13.34 8.86
CA GLU A 22 -1.97 -12.52 10.05
C GLU A 22 -0.98 -11.34 10.09
N PHE A 23 0.33 -11.58 9.92
CA PHE A 23 1.32 -10.50 9.83
C PHE A 23 1.12 -9.61 8.61
N HIS A 24 0.60 -10.17 7.52
CA HIS A 24 0.29 -9.43 6.31
C HIS A 24 -0.80 -8.38 6.61
N ASP A 25 -1.90 -8.82 7.23
CA ASP A 25 -3.01 -7.95 7.62
C ASP A 25 -2.59 -6.90 8.66
N LEU A 26 -1.79 -7.28 9.66
CA LEU A 26 -1.25 -6.34 10.64
C LEU A 26 -0.38 -5.26 10.00
N SER A 27 0.49 -5.64 9.06
CA SER A 27 1.36 -4.70 8.35
C SER A 27 0.54 -3.72 7.52
N ALA A 28 -0.48 -4.22 6.82
CA ALA A 28 -1.42 -3.38 6.09
C ALA A 28 -2.14 -2.40 7.01
N GLU A 29 -2.58 -2.84 8.19
CA GLU A 29 -3.25 -1.97 9.18
C GLU A 29 -2.34 -0.85 9.68
N ILE A 30 -1.11 -1.19 10.08
CA ILE A 30 -0.14 -0.23 10.58
C ILE A 30 0.18 0.80 9.49
N LEU A 31 0.45 0.37 8.26
CA LEU A 31 0.74 1.28 7.14
C LEU A 31 -0.46 2.18 6.82
N SER A 32 -1.68 1.62 6.78
CA SER A 32 -2.90 2.37 6.50
C SER A 32 -3.08 3.52 7.50
N LYS A 33 -2.92 3.21 8.80
CA LYS A 33 -3.13 4.18 9.88
C LYS A 33 -2.01 5.22 9.95
N THR A 34 -0.75 4.77 9.89
CA THR A 34 0.40 5.65 10.13
C THR A 34 0.81 6.45 8.89
N ALA A 35 0.84 5.80 7.72
CA ALA A 35 1.32 6.43 6.50
C ALA A 35 0.22 7.23 5.79
N LEU A 36 -0.99 6.68 5.74
CA LEU A 36 -2.07 7.19 4.88
C LEU A 36 -3.21 7.85 5.66
N GLY A 37 -3.34 7.59 6.97
CA GLY A 37 -4.47 8.04 7.79
C GLY A 37 -5.84 7.67 7.23
N SER A 38 -5.90 6.66 6.35
CA SER A 38 -7.09 6.25 5.60
C SER A 38 -7.81 5.09 6.29
N ASN A 39 -8.90 4.62 5.68
CA ASN A 39 -9.55 3.38 6.10
C ASN A 39 -8.61 2.17 5.93
N PHE A 40 -8.82 1.14 6.75
CA PHE A 40 -8.05 -0.12 6.71
C PHE A 40 -8.23 -0.85 5.37
N GLU A 41 -9.41 -0.77 4.76
CA GLU A 41 -9.76 -1.49 3.54
C GLU A 41 -8.89 -1.11 2.34
N GLU A 42 -8.61 0.19 2.15
CA GLU A 42 -7.78 0.67 1.05
C GLU A 42 -6.31 0.34 1.21
N GLY A 43 -5.79 0.38 2.44
CA GLY A 43 -4.40 -0.03 2.64
C GLY A 43 -4.23 -1.55 2.66
N LYS A 44 -5.23 -2.34 3.10
CA LYS A 44 -5.26 -3.78 2.85
C LYS A 44 -5.23 -4.07 1.35
N ARG A 45 -6.06 -3.39 0.56
CA ARG A 45 -6.06 -3.56 -0.90
C ARG A 45 -4.74 -3.17 -1.56
N ILE A 46 -4.10 -2.07 -1.13
CA ILE A 46 -2.77 -1.70 -1.63
C ILE A 46 -1.77 -2.80 -1.33
N PHE A 47 -1.82 -3.38 -0.13
CA PHE A 47 -0.89 -4.40 0.30
C PHE A 47 -1.06 -5.70 -0.51
N ASP A 48 -2.30 -6.12 -0.79
CA ASP A 48 -2.60 -7.25 -1.70
C ASP A 48 -2.00 -7.01 -3.10
N VAL A 49 -2.13 -5.78 -3.62
CA VAL A 49 -1.57 -5.40 -4.93
C VAL A 49 -0.04 -5.41 -4.88
N GLN A 50 0.57 -4.99 -3.77
CA GLN A 50 2.02 -5.05 -3.56
C GLN A 50 2.53 -6.49 -3.55
N GLN A 51 1.83 -7.43 -2.92
CA GLN A 51 2.21 -8.85 -2.93
C GLN A 51 2.24 -9.42 -4.35
N GLN A 52 1.25 -9.07 -5.18
CA GLN A 52 1.25 -9.48 -6.59
C GLN A 52 2.39 -8.81 -7.38
N GLN A 53 2.71 -7.54 -7.07
CA GLN A 53 3.86 -6.85 -7.66
C GLN A 53 5.20 -7.46 -7.24
N GLU A 54 5.31 -7.98 -6.02
CA GLU A 54 6.52 -8.65 -5.53
C GLU A 54 6.86 -9.86 -6.40
N ILE A 55 5.88 -10.73 -6.68
CA ILE A 55 6.06 -11.90 -7.55
C ILE A 55 6.56 -11.47 -8.94
N LEU A 56 5.94 -10.42 -9.50
CA LEU A 56 6.30 -9.87 -10.80
C LEU A 56 7.70 -9.25 -10.82
N THR A 57 8.09 -8.66 -9.71
CA THR A 57 9.39 -8.01 -9.52
C THR A 57 10.49 -9.05 -9.35
N HIS A 58 10.25 -10.06 -8.52
CA HIS A 58 11.13 -11.22 -8.37
C HIS A 58 11.39 -11.89 -9.72
N GLN A 59 10.35 -12.15 -10.50
CA GLN A 59 10.50 -12.67 -11.86
C GLN A 59 11.27 -11.72 -12.79
N ALA A 60 11.12 -10.40 -12.64
CA ALA A 60 11.90 -9.44 -13.43
C ALA A 60 13.38 -9.48 -13.07
N MET A 61 13.71 -9.64 -11.79
CA MET A 61 15.07 -9.69 -11.27
C MET A 61 15.81 -10.97 -11.69
N HIS A 62 15.09 -12.08 -11.80
CA HIS A 62 15.69 -13.38 -12.16
C HIS A 62 15.68 -13.70 -13.67
N ASN A 63 15.06 -12.86 -14.50
CA ASN A 63 14.99 -13.07 -15.95
C ASN A 63 15.90 -12.10 -16.71
N VAL A 64 16.38 -12.54 -17.89
CA VAL A 64 17.16 -11.67 -18.79
C VAL A 64 16.28 -10.53 -19.28
N TYR A 65 16.75 -9.30 -19.07
CA TYR A 65 16.07 -8.12 -19.56
C TYR A 65 16.20 -7.99 -21.09
N ILE A 66 15.07 -8.01 -21.79
CA ILE A 66 14.98 -7.75 -23.22
C ILE A 66 14.34 -6.37 -23.43
N PRO A 67 15.04 -5.39 -24.04
CA PRO A 67 14.48 -4.10 -24.35
C PRO A 67 13.18 -4.19 -25.17
N GLY A 68 12.21 -3.33 -24.87
CA GLY A 68 10.92 -3.28 -25.58
C GLY A 68 9.90 -4.35 -25.16
N PHE A 69 10.34 -5.47 -24.57
CA PHE A 69 9.46 -6.58 -24.20
C PHE A 69 8.39 -6.20 -23.16
N ARG A 70 8.65 -5.17 -22.34
CA ARG A 70 7.69 -4.63 -21.35
C ARG A 70 6.42 -4.01 -21.96
N PHE A 71 6.42 -3.70 -23.26
CA PHE A 71 5.30 -3.08 -23.96
C PHE A 71 4.44 -4.08 -24.74
N LEU A 72 4.89 -5.33 -24.85
CA LEU A 72 4.16 -6.37 -25.57
C LEU A 72 3.01 -6.90 -24.69
N PRO A 73 1.82 -7.20 -25.27
CA PRO A 73 0.67 -7.69 -24.52
C PRO A 73 0.80 -9.18 -24.19
N ASN A 74 1.80 -9.55 -23.38
CA ASN A 74 1.89 -10.87 -22.77
C ASN A 74 1.17 -10.90 -21.41
N LYS A 75 0.86 -12.11 -20.91
CA LYS A 75 0.13 -12.30 -19.65
C LYS A 75 0.74 -11.52 -18.48
N MET A 76 2.07 -11.46 -18.41
CA MET A 76 2.79 -10.82 -17.33
C MET A 76 2.69 -9.29 -17.39
N ASN A 77 2.87 -8.71 -18.57
CA ASN A 77 2.74 -7.28 -18.78
C ASN A 77 1.30 -6.80 -18.60
N ILE A 78 0.32 -7.57 -19.06
CA ILE A 78 -1.10 -7.28 -18.85
C ILE A 78 -1.41 -7.23 -17.34
N LEU A 79 -0.91 -8.19 -16.57
CA LEU A 79 -1.06 -8.19 -15.12
C LEU A 79 -0.37 -6.97 -14.49
N ARG A 80 0.88 -6.67 -14.89
CA ARG A 80 1.61 -5.48 -14.43
C ARG A 80 0.83 -4.19 -14.68
N TRP A 81 0.31 -3.99 -15.89
CA TRP A 81 -0.47 -2.79 -16.23
C TRP A 81 -1.76 -2.69 -15.43
N ARG A 82 -2.45 -3.82 -15.21
CA ARG A 82 -3.65 -3.86 -14.37
C ARG A 82 -3.34 -3.43 -12.94
N LEU A 83 -2.31 -4.02 -12.33
CA LEU A 83 -1.92 -3.72 -10.95
C LEU A 83 -1.41 -2.29 -10.80
N GLU A 84 -0.67 -1.78 -11.78
CA GLU A 84 -0.23 -0.38 -11.80
C GLU A 84 -1.43 0.57 -11.87
N LYS A 85 -2.40 0.28 -12.76
CA LYS A 85 -3.62 1.08 -12.90
C LYS A 85 -4.40 1.09 -11.58
N GLU A 86 -4.59 -0.06 -10.97
CA GLU A 86 -5.30 -0.21 -9.71
C GLU A 86 -4.60 0.53 -8.56
N THR A 87 -3.28 0.34 -8.40
CA THR A 87 -2.48 1.07 -7.40
C THR A 87 -2.65 2.58 -7.55
N ARG A 88 -2.60 3.08 -8.79
CA ARG A 88 -2.75 4.50 -9.10
C ARG A 88 -4.15 5.03 -8.77
N GLU A 89 -5.19 4.24 -8.99
CA GLU A 89 -6.56 4.60 -8.65
C GLU A 89 -6.77 4.68 -7.14
N ILE A 90 -6.27 3.71 -6.38
CA ILE A 90 -6.37 3.70 -4.91
C ILE A 90 -5.59 4.88 -4.32
N MET A 91 -4.33 5.08 -4.75
CA MET A 91 -3.51 6.21 -4.28
C MET A 91 -4.16 7.57 -4.52
N ARG A 92 -4.77 7.78 -5.70
CA ARG A 92 -5.50 9.02 -5.99
C ARG A 92 -6.66 9.25 -5.04
N ARG A 93 -7.38 8.18 -4.71
CA ARG A 93 -8.53 8.24 -3.81
C ARG A 93 -8.08 8.57 -2.39
N ILE A 94 -7.03 7.92 -1.88
CA ILE A 94 -6.44 8.22 -0.57
C ILE A 94 -6.00 9.68 -0.48
N ILE A 95 -5.33 10.20 -1.52
CA ILE A 95 -4.91 11.60 -1.58
C ILE A 95 -6.13 12.54 -1.53
N GLU A 96 -7.19 12.25 -2.29
CA GLU A 96 -8.39 13.08 -2.29
C GLU A 96 -9.13 13.04 -0.93
N ILE A 97 -9.20 11.87 -0.28
CA ILE A 97 -9.75 11.71 1.07
C ILE A 97 -8.94 12.54 2.07
N ASN A 98 -7.60 12.41 2.04
CA ASN A 98 -6.72 13.15 2.95
C ASN A 98 -6.81 14.66 2.74
N ARG A 99 -6.91 15.13 1.49
CA ARG A 99 -7.09 16.56 1.18
C ARG A 99 -8.34 17.14 1.82
N ARG A 100 -9.43 16.36 1.93
CA ARG A 100 -10.70 16.77 2.55
C ARG A 100 -10.67 16.69 4.08
N THR A 101 -9.89 15.77 4.65
CA THR A 101 -9.76 15.55 6.10
C THR A 101 -8.58 16.29 6.74
N SER A 102 -7.83 17.05 5.92
CA SER A 102 -6.54 17.69 6.21
C SER A 102 -6.52 18.71 7.35
N GLU A 103 -7.63 19.11 7.94
CA GLU A 103 -7.60 20.12 9.00
C GLU A 103 -7.08 19.57 10.34
N ASN A 104 -7.01 18.25 10.56
CA ASN A 104 -6.63 17.69 11.88
C ASN A 104 -5.84 16.37 11.90
N SER A 105 -5.49 15.74 10.77
CA SER A 105 -4.78 14.45 10.79
C SER A 105 -3.26 14.61 10.67
N MET A 106 -2.51 14.05 11.63
CA MET A 106 -1.04 14.05 11.67
C MET A 106 -0.49 12.70 11.17
N ASN A 107 -0.71 12.41 9.89
CA ASN A 107 -0.19 11.20 9.23
C ASN A 107 0.91 11.57 8.22
N PHE A 108 1.69 10.57 7.78
CA PHE A 108 2.81 10.84 6.88
C PHE A 108 2.38 11.51 5.57
N LEU A 109 1.27 11.09 4.97
CA LEU A 109 0.77 11.67 3.72
C LEU A 109 0.34 13.14 3.90
N SER A 110 -0.35 13.49 4.99
CA SER A 110 -0.72 14.88 5.28
C SER A 110 0.51 15.76 5.54
N MET A 111 1.56 15.20 6.16
CA MET A 111 2.87 15.87 6.29
C MET A 111 3.52 16.12 4.91
N LEU A 112 3.51 15.14 4.01
CA LEU A 112 4.05 15.31 2.65
C LEU A 112 3.27 16.38 1.85
N MET A 113 1.94 16.39 1.98
CA MET A 113 1.09 17.36 1.26
C MET A 113 1.25 18.79 1.81
N SER A 114 1.31 18.96 3.13
CA SER A 114 1.49 20.27 3.77
C SER A 114 2.86 20.90 3.46
N GLY A 115 3.91 20.08 3.38
CA GLY A 115 5.23 20.53 2.93
C GLY A 115 5.21 21.16 1.53
N ASN A 116 4.43 20.59 0.61
CA ASN A 116 4.32 21.10 -0.77
C ASN A 116 3.50 22.41 -0.86
N MET A 117 2.43 22.56 -0.07
CA MET A 117 1.62 23.79 -0.01
C MET A 117 2.44 25.02 0.41
N ASN A 118 3.37 24.85 1.35
CA ASN A 118 4.26 25.93 1.80
C ASN A 118 5.25 26.40 0.71
N ILE A 119 5.65 25.51 -0.20
CA ILE A 119 6.55 25.84 -1.32
C ILE A 119 5.77 26.62 -2.38
N GLN A 120 4.58 26.15 -2.77
CA GLN A 120 3.71 26.82 -3.73
C GLN A 120 3.35 28.24 -3.28
N ASN A 121 2.98 28.42 -2.00
CA ASN A 121 2.66 29.73 -1.43
C ASN A 121 3.86 30.70 -1.40
N LYS A 122 5.10 30.20 -1.28
CA LYS A 122 6.31 31.03 -1.36
C LYS A 122 6.66 31.45 -2.79
N VAL A 123 6.38 30.59 -3.78
CA VAL A 123 6.58 30.91 -5.20
C VAL A 123 5.56 31.95 -5.67
N ILE A 124 4.29 31.81 -5.28
CA ILE A 124 3.22 32.75 -5.64
C ILE A 124 3.44 34.13 -5.00
N LYS A 125 3.98 34.21 -3.76
CA LYS A 125 4.28 35.49 -3.10
C LYS A 125 5.54 36.20 -3.61
N LYS A 126 6.32 35.57 -4.49
CA LYS A 126 7.54 36.15 -5.10
C LYS A 126 7.32 36.70 -6.51
N LEU A 127 6.10 36.57 -7.04
CA LEU A 127 5.62 37.22 -8.25
C LEU A 127 4.71 38.38 -7.87
#